data_AF-A0A428ZEV5-F1
#
_entry.id   AF-A0A428ZEV5-F1
#
_cell.length_a   1.000
_cell.length_b   1.000
_cell.length_c   1.000
_cell.angle_alpha   90.00
_cell.angle_beta   90.00
_cell.angle_gamma   90.00
#
_symmetry.space_group_name_H-M   'P 1'
#
loop_
_entity.id
_entity.type
_entity.pdbx_description
1 polymer ?
#
loop_
_entity_poly.entity_id
_entity_poly.type
_entity_poly.pdbx_seq_one_letter_code
_entity_poly.pdbx_strand_id
1 'polypeptide(L)'
;MKVRVVLAVALALVGMAPAAAAATQVKVLQLNICNSGVAGCYTGRAVSKAVSVITSTKPQVLSVNESCSGDVEPLRQAMGAARVAFVAAQRPDGSPVLCTNGQQYGNIVMVTESLAGSTTATGRYSAQDTSTERRVWACLPGGRISACTTHLSARSGSTALAQCKELMAKAVGYTRPTVVAGDMNLRYQGSPNVQDCNPSGFYRKGDGSVQHIFASADLAFVSGTKIDMSGTTDHPGWLVTVNMG
;
A
#
# COMPACT_ATOMS: atom_id res chain seq x y z
N MET A 1 26.25 -61.69 52.45
CA MET A 1 26.38 -60.32 51.90
C MET A 1 25.14 -60.00 51.07
N LYS A 2 24.34 -59.00 51.46
CA LYS A 2 23.11 -58.60 50.74
C LYS A 2 23.41 -57.35 49.92
N VAL A 3 23.43 -57.48 48.60
CA VAL A 3 23.63 -56.35 47.66
C VAL A 3 22.27 -55.67 47.46
N ARG A 4 22.17 -54.39 47.84
CA ARG A 4 20.99 -53.55 47.57
C ARG A 4 21.21 -52.81 46.26
N VAL A 5 20.38 -53.10 45.26
CA VAL A 5 20.33 -52.35 44.00
C VAL A 5 19.44 -51.14 44.22
N VAL A 6 20.00 -49.94 44.12
CA VAL A 6 19.25 -48.67 44.16
C VAL A 6 18.90 -48.31 42.72
N LEU A 7 17.61 -48.35 42.39
CA LEU A 7 17.08 -47.95 41.10
C LEU A 7 16.90 -46.42 41.11
N ALA A 8 17.79 -45.69 40.44
CA ALA A 8 17.66 -44.24 40.25
C ALA A 8 16.64 -43.98 39.12
N VAL A 9 15.48 -43.44 39.48
CA VAL A 9 14.48 -42.95 38.53
C VAL A 9 14.91 -41.55 38.08
N ALA A 10 15.43 -41.43 36.86
CA ALA A 10 15.68 -40.14 36.24
C ALA A 10 14.36 -39.56 35.71
N LEU A 11 13.82 -38.56 36.39
CA LEU A 11 12.71 -37.74 35.89
C LEU A 11 13.22 -36.88 34.73
N ALA A 12 12.85 -37.24 33.49
CA ALA A 12 13.07 -36.38 32.34
C ALA A 12 12.11 -35.18 32.39
N LEU A 13 12.63 -34.02 32.78
CA LEU A 13 11.96 -32.73 32.61
C LEU A 13 11.94 -32.38 31.13
N VAL A 14 10.87 -32.74 30.43
CA VAL A 14 10.58 -32.27 29.07
C VAL A 14 10.20 -30.79 29.18
N GLY A 15 11.15 -29.90 28.92
CA GLY A 15 10.87 -28.47 28.80
C GLY A 15 9.91 -28.23 27.64
N MET A 16 8.67 -27.82 27.96
CA MET A 16 7.74 -27.29 26.96
C MET A 16 8.34 -26.00 26.41
N ALA A 17 8.85 -26.06 25.18
CA ALA A 17 9.24 -24.86 24.45
C ALA A 17 7.99 -23.96 24.29
N PRO A 18 8.08 -22.65 24.50
CA PRO A 18 6.96 -21.75 24.28
C PRO A 18 6.52 -21.85 22.82
N ALA A 19 5.20 -22.02 22.59
CA ALA A 19 4.64 -22.03 21.26
C ALA A 19 4.97 -20.71 20.56
N ALA A 20 5.65 -20.79 19.40
CA ALA A 20 5.92 -19.61 18.59
C ALA A 20 4.58 -18.92 18.27
N ALA A 21 4.47 -17.63 18.59
CA ALA A 21 3.30 -16.85 18.24
C ALA A 21 3.09 -16.92 16.72
N ALA A 22 1.87 -17.25 16.28
CA ALA A 22 1.56 -17.32 14.86
C ALA A 22 1.71 -15.92 14.23
N ALA A 23 2.43 -15.83 13.12
CA ALA A 23 2.61 -14.57 12.40
C ALA A 23 1.26 -13.98 11.97
N THR A 24 1.09 -12.66 12.13
CA THR A 24 -0.13 -11.96 11.73
C THR A 24 -0.10 -11.76 10.22
N GLN A 25 -1.05 -12.34 9.48
CA GLN A 25 -1.18 -12.10 8.04
C GLN A 25 -1.78 -10.72 7.76
N VAL A 26 -1.14 -9.96 6.88
CA VAL A 26 -1.56 -8.62 6.44
C VAL A 26 -1.69 -8.61 4.91
N LYS A 27 -2.83 -8.15 4.41
CA LYS A 27 -3.13 -7.98 2.99
C LYS A 27 -3.08 -6.50 2.63
N VAL A 28 -2.26 -6.18 1.64
CA VAL A 28 -2.06 -4.84 1.09
C VAL A 28 -2.67 -4.82 -0.31
N LEU A 29 -3.70 -3.99 -0.51
CA LEU A 29 -4.39 -3.84 -1.79
C LEU A 29 -4.07 -2.48 -2.41
N GLN A 30 -3.60 -2.49 -3.65
CA GLN A 30 -3.40 -1.32 -4.49
C GLN A 30 -4.43 -1.31 -5.62
N LEU A 31 -5.10 -0.16 -5.81
CA LEU A 31 -6.05 0.09 -6.89
C LEU A 31 -5.75 1.45 -7.55
N ASN A 32 -5.75 1.53 -8.88
CA ASN A 32 -6.00 2.76 -9.63
C ASN A 32 -7.40 2.66 -10.23
N ILE A 33 -8.33 3.53 -9.81
CA ILE A 33 -9.75 3.43 -10.15
C ILE A 33 -10.21 4.35 -11.28
N CYS A 34 -9.32 5.17 -11.86
CA CYS A 34 -9.62 6.07 -12.98
C CYS A 34 -10.96 6.83 -12.81
N ASN A 35 -11.25 7.34 -11.61
CA ASN A 35 -12.59 7.83 -11.26
C ASN A 35 -12.75 9.35 -11.43
N SER A 36 -11.75 10.04 -11.98
CA SER A 36 -11.77 11.51 -12.15
C SER A 36 -12.89 12.02 -13.06
N GLY A 37 -13.39 11.18 -13.96
CA GLY A 37 -14.33 11.58 -15.01
C GLY A 37 -13.67 12.18 -16.25
N VAL A 38 -12.35 12.37 -16.25
CA VAL A 38 -11.61 13.05 -17.34
C VAL A 38 -10.85 12.07 -18.23
N ALA A 39 -10.24 11.05 -17.63
CA ALA A 39 -9.43 10.08 -18.35
C ALA A 39 -10.30 9.11 -19.17
N GLY A 40 -9.77 8.63 -20.30
CA GLY A 40 -10.51 7.75 -21.22
C GLY A 40 -10.88 6.38 -20.62
N CYS A 41 -10.23 5.97 -19.53
CA CYS A 41 -10.56 4.76 -18.77
C CYS A 41 -11.76 4.94 -17.83
N TYR A 42 -12.31 6.16 -17.68
CA TYR A 42 -13.43 6.41 -16.79
C TYR A 42 -14.70 5.75 -17.31
N THR A 43 -15.32 4.92 -16.47
CA THR A 43 -16.63 4.32 -16.77
C THR A 43 -17.72 4.66 -15.75
N GLY A 44 -17.39 5.40 -14.68
CA GLY A 44 -18.30 5.65 -13.55
C GLY A 44 -18.66 4.42 -12.71
N ARG A 45 -18.04 3.26 -12.94
CA ARG A 45 -18.37 1.99 -12.24
C ARG A 45 -17.25 1.49 -11.31
N ALA A 46 -16.09 2.13 -11.34
CA ALA A 46 -14.89 1.63 -10.65
C ALA A 46 -15.04 1.59 -9.12
N VAL A 47 -15.72 2.57 -8.52
CA VAL A 47 -15.93 2.62 -7.06
C VAL A 47 -16.76 1.43 -6.57
N SER A 48 -17.88 1.11 -7.23
CA SER A 48 -18.71 -0.05 -6.87
C SER A 48 -17.95 -1.38 -7.02
N LYS A 49 -17.11 -1.49 -8.06
CA LYS A 49 -16.23 -2.66 -8.23
C LYS A 49 -15.15 -2.71 -7.13
N ALA A 50 -14.52 -1.59 -6.80
CA ALA A 50 -13.53 -1.49 -5.74
C ALA A 50 -14.11 -1.90 -4.38
N VAL A 51 -15.33 -1.43 -4.04
CA VAL A 51 -16.09 -1.89 -2.86
C VAL A 51 -16.23 -3.40 -2.86
N SER A 52 -16.67 -4.01 -3.96
CA SER A 52 -16.81 -5.48 -4.07
C SER A 52 -15.48 -6.21 -3.87
N VAL A 53 -14.38 -5.67 -4.40
CA VAL A 53 -13.03 -6.23 -4.23
C VAL A 53 -12.59 -6.12 -2.77
N ILE A 54 -12.80 -4.98 -2.11
CA ILE A 54 -12.43 -4.77 -0.70
C ILE A 54 -13.22 -5.73 0.19
N THR A 55 -14.53 -5.86 0.00
CA THR A 55 -15.38 -6.77 0.78
C THR A 55 -14.96 -8.24 0.63
N SER A 56 -14.59 -8.67 -0.58
CA SER A 56 -14.18 -10.06 -0.83
C SER A 56 -12.77 -10.38 -0.36
N THR A 57 -11.83 -9.45 -0.52
CA THR A 57 -10.41 -9.67 -0.18
C THR A 57 -10.07 -9.35 1.26
N LYS A 58 -10.84 -8.44 1.89
CA LYS A 58 -10.67 -7.94 3.27
C LYS A 58 -9.23 -7.46 3.53
N PRO A 59 -8.74 -6.45 2.80
CA PRO A 59 -7.38 -5.94 2.99
C PRO A 59 -7.27 -5.21 4.33
N GLN A 60 -6.08 -5.25 4.93
CA GLN A 60 -5.76 -4.46 6.12
C GLN A 60 -5.08 -3.13 5.77
N VAL A 61 -4.47 -3.04 4.60
CA VAL A 61 -3.94 -1.80 4.03
C VAL A 61 -4.52 -1.63 2.63
N LEU A 62 -5.09 -0.45 2.36
CA LEU A 62 -5.64 -0.09 1.07
C LEU A 62 -4.96 1.19 0.56
N SER A 63 -4.52 1.17 -0.68
CA SER A 63 -4.05 2.34 -1.43
C SER A 63 -4.90 2.47 -2.68
N VAL A 64 -5.43 3.67 -2.93
CA VAL A 64 -6.27 3.98 -4.08
C VAL A 64 -5.78 5.25 -4.76
N ASN A 65 -5.50 5.16 -6.05
CA ASN A 65 -5.16 6.28 -6.92
C ASN A 65 -6.31 6.66 -7.85
N GLU A 66 -6.24 7.87 -8.37
CA GLU A 66 -7.25 8.46 -9.26
C GLU A 66 -8.67 8.46 -8.68
N SER A 67 -8.75 8.78 -7.40
CA SER A 67 -9.99 8.85 -6.64
C SER A 67 -10.51 10.28 -6.51
N CYS A 68 -11.81 10.41 -6.32
CA CYS A 68 -12.43 11.64 -5.86
C CYS A 68 -12.59 11.60 -4.33
N SER A 69 -12.59 12.76 -3.65
CA SER A 69 -12.66 12.82 -2.19
C SER A 69 -13.90 12.14 -1.59
N GLY A 70 -15.01 12.10 -2.32
CA GLY A 70 -16.23 11.38 -1.93
C GLY A 70 -16.13 9.86 -2.02
N ASP A 71 -15.11 9.31 -2.67
CA ASP A 71 -14.87 7.86 -2.75
C ASP A 71 -14.38 7.30 -1.40
N VAL A 72 -13.87 8.15 -0.52
CA VAL A 72 -13.36 7.75 0.81
C VAL A 72 -14.40 6.98 1.61
N GLU A 73 -15.61 7.50 1.72
CA GLU A 73 -16.63 6.90 2.60
C GLU A 73 -17.09 5.51 2.15
N PRO A 74 -17.51 5.28 0.88
CA PRO A 74 -17.91 3.93 0.45
C PRO A 74 -16.77 2.91 0.55
N LEU A 75 -15.52 3.31 0.27
CA LEU A 75 -14.35 2.43 0.39
C LEU A 75 -14.05 2.09 1.87
N ARG A 76 -14.14 3.08 2.77
CA ARG A 76 -13.97 2.90 4.21
C ARG A 76 -15.05 1.96 4.77
N GLN A 77 -16.31 2.15 4.39
CA GLN A 77 -17.40 1.27 4.79
C GLN A 77 -17.18 -0.18 4.36
N ALA A 78 -16.66 -0.40 3.15
CA ALA A 78 -16.32 -1.73 2.65
C ALA A 78 -15.16 -2.39 3.43
N MET A 79 -14.19 -1.58 3.89
CA MET A 79 -13.02 -2.04 4.65
C MET A 79 -13.31 -2.26 6.14
N GLY A 80 -14.28 -1.51 6.70
CA GLY A 80 -14.60 -1.48 8.13
C GLY A 80 -13.87 -0.36 8.87
N ALA A 81 -13.69 -0.52 10.19
CA ALA A 81 -12.99 0.46 11.02
C ALA A 81 -11.54 0.65 10.54
N ALA A 82 -11.26 1.82 9.96
CA ALA A 82 -9.97 2.14 9.36
C ALA A 82 -9.61 3.61 9.57
N ARG A 83 -8.33 3.85 9.82
CA ARG A 83 -7.73 5.18 9.71
C ARG A 83 -7.53 5.50 8.23
N VAL A 84 -7.83 6.74 7.85
CA VAL A 84 -7.79 7.20 6.47
C VAL A 84 -6.92 8.44 6.34
N ALA A 85 -6.17 8.53 5.25
CA ALA A 85 -5.64 9.79 4.74
C ALA A 85 -6.03 9.94 3.26
N PHE A 86 -6.57 11.12 2.93
CA PHE A 86 -6.78 11.57 1.56
C PHE A 86 -5.84 12.74 1.29
N VAL A 87 -5.23 12.76 0.10
CA VAL A 87 -4.45 13.91 -0.38
C VAL A 87 -4.88 14.25 -1.79
N ALA A 88 -5.31 15.49 -1.99
CA ALA A 88 -5.64 16.00 -3.32
C ALA A 88 -4.36 16.23 -4.14
N ALA A 89 -4.37 15.82 -5.40
CA ALA A 89 -3.41 16.31 -6.36
C ALA A 89 -3.60 17.83 -6.53
N GLN A 90 -2.52 18.54 -6.83
CA GLN A 90 -2.54 20.01 -6.85
C GLN A 90 -2.34 20.54 -8.27
N ARG A 91 -2.84 21.73 -8.54
CA ARG A 91 -2.46 22.54 -9.70
C ARG A 91 -1.16 23.30 -9.41
N PRO A 92 -0.53 23.93 -10.42
CA PRO A 92 0.69 24.72 -10.20
C PRO A 92 0.51 25.85 -9.17
N ASP A 93 -0.69 26.41 -9.07
CA ASP A 93 -1.06 27.45 -8.08
C ASP A 93 -1.36 26.90 -6.68
N GLY A 94 -1.28 25.58 -6.48
CA GLY A 94 -1.56 24.90 -5.21
C GLY A 94 -3.03 24.57 -4.98
N SER A 95 -3.95 25.01 -5.84
CA SER A 95 -5.36 24.62 -5.76
C SER A 95 -5.55 23.13 -6.05
N PRO A 96 -6.59 22.45 -5.52
CA PRO A 96 -6.79 21.02 -5.76
C PRO A 96 -7.26 20.76 -7.19
N VAL A 97 -6.71 19.75 -7.86
CA VAL A 97 -7.30 19.18 -9.08
C VAL A 97 -8.69 18.64 -8.74
N LEU A 98 -9.65 18.83 -9.64
CA LEU A 98 -11.03 18.44 -9.42
C LEU A 98 -11.44 17.31 -10.36
N CYS A 99 -12.23 16.38 -9.83
CA CYS A 99 -13.05 15.48 -10.62
C CYS A 99 -14.16 16.26 -11.35
N THR A 100 -14.76 15.66 -12.38
CA THR A 100 -15.86 16.29 -13.15
C THR A 100 -17.11 16.58 -12.32
N ASN A 101 -17.28 15.89 -11.18
CA ASN A 101 -18.34 16.14 -10.20
C ASN A 101 -18.00 17.25 -9.19
N GLY A 102 -16.89 17.97 -9.37
CA GLY A 102 -16.45 19.09 -8.53
C GLY A 102 -15.70 18.69 -7.25
N GLN A 103 -15.59 17.40 -6.95
CA GLN A 103 -14.83 16.91 -5.80
C GLN A 103 -13.32 16.97 -6.04
N GLN A 104 -12.53 16.97 -4.96
CA GLN A 104 -11.07 16.95 -5.09
C GLN A 104 -10.61 15.59 -5.61
N TYR A 105 -9.71 15.61 -6.59
CA TYR A 105 -9.09 14.42 -7.16
C TYR A 105 -7.76 14.12 -6.47
N GLY A 106 -7.48 12.86 -6.15
CA GLY A 106 -6.27 12.50 -5.41
C GLY A 106 -6.11 11.03 -5.07
N ASN A 107 -5.31 10.81 -4.01
CA ASN A 107 -4.93 9.49 -3.51
C ASN A 107 -5.52 9.24 -2.12
N ILE A 108 -5.85 7.99 -1.85
CA ILE A 108 -6.38 7.51 -0.57
C ILE A 108 -5.45 6.42 -0.04
N VAL A 109 -5.08 6.50 1.24
CA VAL A 109 -4.53 5.36 1.98
C VAL A 109 -5.40 5.08 3.20
N MET A 110 -5.68 3.80 3.44
CA MET A 110 -6.39 3.34 4.62
C MET A 110 -5.64 2.19 5.27
N VAL A 111 -5.68 2.17 6.60
CA VAL A 111 -5.16 1.06 7.42
C VAL A 111 -6.23 0.71 8.44
N THR A 112 -6.55 -0.57 8.62
CA THR A 112 -7.50 -1.00 9.66
C THR A 112 -7.05 -0.47 11.02
N GLU A 113 -7.98 -0.02 11.86
CA GLU A 113 -7.65 0.62 13.14
C GLU A 113 -6.76 -0.24 14.05
N SER A 114 -6.91 -1.57 14.00
CA SER A 114 -6.08 -2.52 14.75
C SER A 114 -4.59 -2.51 14.38
N LEU A 115 -4.22 -1.94 13.23
CA LEU A 115 -2.84 -1.84 12.76
C LEU A 115 -2.34 -0.39 12.63
N ALA A 116 -3.25 0.58 12.52
CA ALA A 116 -2.93 1.96 12.19
C ALA A 116 -2.27 2.73 13.34
N GLY A 117 -1.43 3.72 12.98
CA GLY A 117 -1.08 4.82 13.87
C GLY A 117 -2.16 5.91 13.91
N SER A 118 -1.99 6.90 14.78
CA SER A 118 -2.89 8.07 14.86
C SER A 118 -2.47 9.22 13.95
N THR A 119 -1.24 9.22 13.47
CA THR A 119 -0.66 10.31 12.68
C THR A 119 -0.99 10.18 11.20
N THR A 120 -1.13 11.32 10.54
CA THR A 120 -1.25 11.43 9.09
C THR A 120 -0.17 12.38 8.59
N ALA A 121 0.49 12.03 7.48
CA ALA A 121 1.45 12.88 6.80
C ALA A 121 1.12 12.93 5.31
N THR A 122 1.14 14.12 4.71
CA THR A 122 0.90 14.31 3.28
C THR A 122 1.91 15.29 2.71
N GLY A 123 2.07 15.27 1.38
CA GLY A 123 2.93 16.25 0.73
C GLY A 123 2.87 16.22 -0.78
N ARG A 124 3.44 17.28 -1.36
CA ARG A 124 3.74 17.40 -2.79
C ARG A 124 5.20 17.01 -3.02
N TYR A 125 5.47 16.29 -4.10
CA TYR A 125 6.84 15.98 -4.48
C TYR A 125 7.63 17.21 -4.91
N SER A 126 8.93 17.19 -4.65
CA SER A 126 9.86 18.23 -5.11
C SER A 126 10.02 18.19 -6.63
N ALA A 127 10.15 16.98 -7.19
CA ALA A 127 10.17 16.78 -8.63
C ALA A 127 8.74 16.75 -9.18
N GLN A 128 8.48 17.55 -10.22
CA GLN A 128 7.20 17.62 -10.94
C GLN A 128 7.47 17.63 -12.44
N ASP A 129 6.55 17.10 -13.24
CA ASP A 129 6.63 17.18 -14.70
C ASP A 129 6.04 18.52 -15.19
N THR A 130 5.89 18.70 -16.51
CA THR A 130 5.31 19.92 -17.09
C THR A 130 3.77 19.91 -17.09
N SER A 131 3.12 18.86 -16.58
CA SER A 131 1.66 18.80 -16.54
C SER A 131 1.08 19.75 -15.49
N THR A 132 -0.22 20.01 -15.63
CA THR A 132 -0.98 20.80 -14.66
C THR A 132 -1.27 20.03 -13.37
N GLU A 133 -1.19 18.69 -13.38
CA GLU A 133 -1.38 17.86 -12.20
C GLU A 133 -0.04 17.66 -11.47
N ARG A 134 0.09 18.28 -10.30
CA ARG A 134 1.22 18.08 -9.39
C ARG A 134 0.99 16.83 -8.55
N ARG A 135 1.96 15.91 -8.62
CA ARG A 135 1.91 14.62 -7.94
C ARG A 135 2.18 14.79 -6.44
N VAL A 136 1.48 13.97 -5.67
CA VAL A 136 1.39 14.04 -4.20
C VAL A 136 1.49 12.64 -3.59
N TRP A 137 1.72 12.61 -2.28
CA TRP A 137 1.77 11.38 -1.47
C TRP A 137 1.03 11.59 -0.15
N ALA A 138 0.52 10.49 0.40
CA ALA A 138 -0.06 10.43 1.74
C ALA A 138 0.47 9.20 2.47
N CYS A 139 0.66 9.34 3.77
CA CYS A 139 1.12 8.28 4.66
C CYS A 139 0.34 8.30 5.98
N LEU A 140 0.15 7.11 6.55
CA LEU A 140 -0.30 6.87 7.92
C LEU A 140 0.86 6.21 8.68
N PRO A 141 1.82 6.98 9.22
CA PRO A 141 2.97 6.43 9.92
C PRO A 141 2.60 5.93 11.33
N GLY A 142 3.38 4.95 11.81
CA GLY A 142 3.30 4.42 13.17
C GLY A 142 2.44 3.17 13.29
N GLY A 143 1.80 3.00 14.46
CA GLY A 143 0.98 1.81 14.75
C GLY A 143 1.79 0.51 14.76
N ARG A 144 1.16 -0.56 14.26
CA ARG A 144 1.84 -1.82 13.92
C ARG A 144 2.38 -1.81 12.49
N ILE A 145 1.76 -1.03 11.60
CA ILE A 145 2.21 -0.86 10.22
C ILE A 145 2.08 0.59 9.77
N SER A 146 3.13 1.13 9.16
CA SER A 146 3.08 2.39 8.42
C SER A 146 2.68 2.11 6.98
N ALA A 147 1.79 2.92 6.42
CA ALA A 147 1.37 2.77 5.02
C ALA A 147 1.42 4.09 4.27
N CYS A 148 1.93 4.07 3.05
CA CYS A 148 1.92 5.22 2.13
C CYS A 148 1.26 4.88 0.80
N THR A 149 0.65 5.90 0.19
CA THR A 149 0.10 5.87 -1.17
C THR A 149 0.70 6.98 -2.04
N THR A 150 0.80 6.71 -3.34
CA THR A 150 1.11 7.75 -4.33
C THR A 150 0.68 7.36 -5.75
N HIS A 151 0.60 8.36 -6.63
CA HIS A 151 0.47 8.23 -8.07
C HIS A 151 1.56 9.12 -8.71
N LEU A 152 2.51 8.52 -9.41
CA LEU A 152 3.70 9.21 -9.93
C LEU A 152 3.48 9.77 -11.34
N SER A 153 4.43 10.57 -11.83
CA SER A 153 4.38 11.17 -13.17
C SER A 153 4.23 10.12 -14.27
N ALA A 154 3.15 10.19 -15.05
CA ALA A 154 2.97 9.40 -16.27
C ALA A 154 3.69 10.01 -17.49
N ARG A 155 4.13 11.28 -17.42
CA ARG A 155 4.70 12.01 -18.57
C ARG A 155 6.22 11.93 -18.64
N SER A 156 6.88 11.63 -17.52
CA SER A 156 8.34 11.61 -17.43
C SER A 156 8.79 10.51 -16.48
N GLY A 157 9.38 9.45 -17.05
CA GLY A 157 9.91 8.34 -16.25
C GLY A 157 11.03 8.78 -15.28
N SER A 158 11.87 9.73 -15.67
CA SER A 158 12.92 10.27 -14.77
C SER A 158 12.32 11.06 -13.61
N THR A 159 11.25 11.84 -13.85
CA THR A 159 10.49 12.51 -12.80
C THR A 159 9.81 11.49 -11.89
N ALA A 160 9.16 10.46 -12.46
CA ALA A 160 8.55 9.38 -11.68
C ALA A 160 9.58 8.68 -10.79
N LEU A 161 10.78 8.37 -11.31
CA LEU A 161 11.82 7.74 -10.51
C LEU A 161 12.30 8.65 -9.36
N ALA A 162 12.45 9.96 -9.61
CA ALA A 162 12.81 10.91 -8.56
C ALA A 162 11.73 10.99 -7.47
N GLN A 163 10.46 11.03 -7.85
CA GLN A 163 9.33 11.01 -6.91
C GLN A 163 9.28 9.69 -6.11
N CYS A 164 9.48 8.54 -6.77
CA CYS A 164 9.55 7.25 -6.09
C CYS A 164 10.66 7.24 -5.02
N LYS A 165 11.87 7.69 -5.38
CA LYS A 165 12.99 7.79 -4.44
C LYS A 165 12.69 8.72 -3.27
N GLU A 166 12.03 9.85 -3.51
CA GLU A 166 11.64 10.80 -2.45
C GLU A 166 10.69 10.16 -1.44
N LEU A 167 9.65 9.45 -1.90
CA LEU A 167 8.72 8.76 -0.99
C LEU A 167 9.39 7.59 -0.26
N MET A 168 10.19 6.80 -0.96
CA MET A 168 10.90 5.67 -0.34
C MET A 168 11.92 6.13 0.71
N ALA A 169 12.57 7.27 0.53
CA ALA A 169 13.42 7.86 1.56
C ALA A 169 12.65 8.23 2.84
N LYS A 170 11.39 8.70 2.72
CA LYS A 170 10.51 8.93 3.87
C LYS A 170 10.11 7.62 4.54
N ALA A 171 9.75 6.62 3.74
CA ALA A 171 9.35 5.29 4.22
C ALA A 171 10.46 4.58 5.02
N VAL A 172 11.72 4.70 4.58
CA VAL A 172 12.90 4.19 5.31
C VAL A 172 13.06 4.85 6.68
N GLY A 173 12.58 6.09 6.86
CA GLY A 173 12.64 6.81 8.14
C GLY A 173 11.60 6.37 9.17
N TYR A 174 10.65 5.51 8.82
CA TYR A 174 9.64 5.02 9.76
C TYR A 174 10.18 3.88 10.63
N THR A 175 9.80 3.90 11.91
CA THR A 175 10.30 2.94 12.92
C THR A 175 9.49 1.65 13.02
N ARG A 176 8.47 1.50 12.17
CA ARG A 176 7.56 0.35 12.14
C ARG A 176 7.63 -0.33 10.77
N PRO A 177 7.20 -1.61 10.66
CA PRO A 177 7.00 -2.23 9.36
C PRO A 177 6.24 -1.28 8.44
N THR A 178 6.72 -1.12 7.21
CA THR A 178 6.26 -0.09 6.29
C THR A 178 5.92 -0.67 4.94
N VAL A 179 4.77 -0.25 4.41
CA VAL A 179 4.37 -0.55 3.04
C VAL A 179 4.13 0.74 2.26
N VAL A 180 4.60 0.78 1.02
CA VAL A 180 4.33 1.86 0.07
C VAL A 180 3.66 1.24 -1.15
N ALA A 181 2.46 1.68 -1.45
CA ALA A 181 1.65 1.15 -2.54
C ALA A 181 1.23 2.28 -3.49
N GLY A 182 1.10 1.98 -4.78
CA GLY A 182 0.71 3.02 -5.72
C GLY A 182 0.90 2.62 -7.18
N ASP A 183 0.36 3.47 -8.04
CA ASP A 183 0.72 3.53 -9.45
C ASP A 183 2.01 4.35 -9.60
N MET A 184 3.11 3.64 -9.84
CA MET A 184 4.43 4.26 -9.93
C MET A 184 4.72 4.80 -11.34
N ASN A 185 3.88 4.52 -12.34
CA ASN A 185 4.15 4.84 -13.74
C ASN A 185 5.56 4.40 -14.23
N LEU A 186 6.12 3.38 -13.59
CA LEU A 186 7.42 2.79 -13.88
C LEU A 186 7.27 1.29 -13.99
N ARG A 187 8.02 0.64 -14.87
CA ARG A 187 7.99 -0.81 -15.01
C ARG A 187 9.20 -1.46 -14.37
N TYR A 188 9.02 -2.70 -13.89
CA TYR A 188 10.16 -3.55 -13.54
C TYR A 188 10.92 -3.94 -14.80
N GLN A 189 12.25 -3.81 -14.76
CA GLN A 189 13.12 -3.95 -15.94
C GLN A 189 12.76 -2.95 -17.06
N GLY A 190 12.06 -1.86 -16.72
CA GLY A 190 11.83 -0.73 -17.62
C GLY A 190 13.02 0.22 -17.69
N SER A 191 12.87 1.29 -18.47
CA SER A 191 13.83 2.39 -18.55
C SER A 191 13.11 3.73 -18.38
N PRO A 192 13.11 4.35 -17.18
CA PRO A 192 13.78 3.89 -15.95
C PRO A 192 13.15 2.66 -15.30
N ASN A 193 13.93 1.93 -14.51
CA ASN A 193 13.47 0.73 -13.81
C ASN A 193 12.90 1.10 -12.44
N VAL A 194 11.69 0.65 -12.12
CA VAL A 194 11.11 0.86 -10.78
C VAL A 194 11.94 0.21 -9.67
N GLN A 195 12.75 -0.79 -9.99
CA GLN A 195 13.65 -1.41 -9.03
C GLN A 195 14.71 -0.42 -8.51
N ASP A 196 15.03 0.62 -9.28
CA ASP A 196 16.05 1.62 -8.93
C ASP A 196 15.59 2.58 -7.82
N CYS A 197 14.31 2.54 -7.42
CA CYS A 197 13.81 3.21 -6.22
C CYS A 197 13.54 2.28 -5.04
N ASN A 198 13.82 0.97 -5.14
CA ASN A 198 13.70 0.06 -4.00
C ASN A 198 14.94 0.19 -3.09
N PRO A 199 14.84 0.78 -1.89
CA PRO A 199 15.98 0.95 -1.00
C PRO A 199 16.38 -0.38 -0.35
N SER A 200 17.57 -0.40 0.25
CA SER A 200 17.98 -1.51 1.12
C SER A 200 17.00 -1.66 2.29
N GLY A 201 16.77 -2.90 2.72
CA GLY A 201 15.77 -3.20 3.76
C GLY A 201 14.33 -3.23 3.26
N PHE A 202 14.09 -3.08 1.95
CA PHE A 202 12.79 -3.25 1.31
C PHE A 202 12.86 -4.25 0.15
N TYR A 203 11.72 -4.87 -0.13
CA TYR A 203 11.48 -5.59 -1.38
C TYR A 203 10.27 -5.01 -2.11
N ARG A 204 10.19 -5.31 -3.41
CA ARG A 204 9.14 -4.83 -4.30
C ARG A 204 8.40 -5.99 -4.96
N LYS A 205 7.07 -5.88 -5.05
CA LYS A 205 6.19 -6.76 -5.83
C LYS A 205 5.27 -5.91 -6.69
N GLY A 206 5.03 -6.33 -7.94
CA GLY A 206 4.25 -5.56 -8.90
C GLY A 206 3.32 -6.41 -9.74
N ASP A 207 2.32 -5.76 -10.31
CA ASP A 207 1.32 -6.37 -11.20
C ASP A 207 1.85 -6.68 -12.61
N GLY A 208 3.16 -6.71 -12.82
CA GLY A 208 3.80 -6.85 -14.14
C GLY A 208 3.68 -5.61 -15.04
N SER A 209 3.07 -4.54 -14.56
CA SER A 209 2.97 -3.24 -15.23
C SER A 209 3.46 -2.15 -14.28
N VAL A 210 2.65 -1.13 -13.99
CA VAL A 210 3.04 0.10 -13.29
C VAL A 210 2.61 0.17 -11.83
N GLN A 211 1.75 -0.75 -11.37
CA GLN A 211 1.34 -0.77 -9.95
C GLN A 211 2.29 -1.63 -9.14
N HIS A 212 2.75 -1.07 -8.03
CA HIS A 212 3.74 -1.70 -7.16
C HIS A 212 3.41 -1.54 -5.69
N ILE A 213 3.85 -2.53 -4.93
CA ILE A 213 3.91 -2.52 -3.48
C ILE A 213 5.38 -2.75 -3.10
N PHE A 214 5.92 -1.82 -2.33
CA PHE A 214 7.17 -1.95 -1.61
C PHE A 214 6.85 -2.27 -0.16
N ALA A 215 7.59 -3.19 0.44
CA ALA A 215 7.42 -3.57 1.83
C ALA A 215 8.80 -3.72 2.48
N SER A 216 8.91 -3.26 3.72
CA SER A 216 10.11 -3.45 4.53
C SER A 216 10.34 -4.93 4.82
N ALA A 217 11.60 -5.32 5.00
CA ALA A 217 12.04 -6.72 5.05
C ALA A 217 11.59 -7.49 6.31
N ASP A 218 11.08 -6.78 7.32
CA ASP A 218 10.40 -7.34 8.50
C ASP A 218 8.98 -7.86 8.19
N LEU A 219 8.45 -7.57 6.99
CA LEU A 219 7.24 -8.18 6.46
C LEU A 219 7.62 -9.32 5.51
N ALA A 220 7.36 -10.57 5.90
CA ALA A 220 7.69 -11.69 5.04
C ALA A 220 6.66 -11.83 3.91
N PHE A 221 7.12 -11.78 2.65
CA PHE A 221 6.25 -11.98 1.49
C PHE A 221 5.62 -13.38 1.48
N VAL A 222 4.30 -13.44 1.26
CA VAL A 222 3.55 -14.70 1.13
C VAL A 222 3.10 -14.91 -0.32
N SER A 223 2.35 -13.96 -0.88
CA SER A 223 1.77 -14.08 -2.22
C SER A 223 1.46 -12.74 -2.85
N GLY A 224 1.30 -12.75 -4.18
CA GLY A 224 0.83 -11.60 -4.96
C GLY A 224 -0.21 -12.05 -5.98
N THR A 225 -1.33 -11.35 -6.06
CA THR A 225 -2.49 -11.71 -6.89
C THR A 225 -2.98 -10.49 -7.65
N LYS A 226 -3.11 -10.63 -8.98
CA LYS A 226 -3.83 -9.66 -9.80
C LYS A 226 -5.33 -9.93 -9.70
N ILE A 227 -6.11 -8.89 -9.54
CA ILE A 227 -7.57 -8.94 -9.43
C ILE A 227 -8.15 -8.28 -10.67
N ASP A 228 -9.05 -8.98 -11.35
CA ASP A 228 -9.78 -8.41 -12.47
C ASP A 228 -10.76 -7.33 -11.99
N MET A 229 -10.60 -6.12 -12.53
CA MET A 229 -11.49 -4.98 -12.31
C MET A 229 -12.64 -4.95 -13.32
N SER A 230 -12.81 -5.99 -14.13
CA SER A 230 -13.97 -6.21 -15.02
C SER A 230 -14.22 -5.03 -15.97
N GLY A 231 -13.13 -4.43 -16.45
CA GLY A 231 -13.16 -3.29 -17.37
C GLY A 231 -13.82 -2.02 -16.80
N THR A 232 -13.88 -1.84 -15.47
CA THR A 232 -14.34 -0.57 -14.87
C THR A 232 -13.23 0.47 -14.75
N THR A 233 -11.98 0.04 -14.92
CA THR A 233 -10.74 0.80 -15.01
C THR A 233 -9.81 -0.01 -15.93
N ASP A 234 -8.76 0.61 -16.47
CA ASP A 234 -7.71 -0.03 -17.27
C ASP A 234 -6.61 -0.69 -16.42
N HIS A 235 -6.65 -0.52 -15.09
CA HIS A 235 -5.74 -1.18 -14.16
C HIS A 235 -6.37 -2.40 -13.50
N PRO A 236 -5.62 -3.50 -13.30
CA PRO A 236 -6.04 -4.57 -12.39
C PRO A 236 -5.99 -4.07 -10.94
N GLY A 237 -6.64 -4.76 -10.01
CA GLY A 237 -6.26 -4.65 -8.61
C GLY A 237 -4.99 -5.44 -8.33
N TRP A 238 -4.11 -4.94 -7.45
CA TRP A 238 -2.89 -5.64 -7.04
C TRP A 238 -2.90 -5.92 -5.55
N LEU A 239 -3.06 -7.20 -5.18
CA LEU A 239 -3.10 -7.66 -3.80
C LEU A 239 -1.80 -8.36 -3.44
N VAL A 240 -1.11 -7.91 -2.39
CA VAL A 240 0.04 -8.60 -1.80
C VAL A 240 -0.30 -9.04 -0.39
N THR A 241 0.03 -10.29 -0.08
CA THR A 241 -0.10 -10.83 1.28
C THR A 241 1.29 -10.96 1.90
N VAL A 242 1.41 -10.50 3.14
CA VAL A 242 2.64 -10.57 3.94
C VAL A 242 2.35 -11.12 5.33
N ASN A 243 3.37 -11.66 5.98
CA ASN A 243 3.35 -12.04 7.38
C ASN A 243 4.13 -11.02 8.19
N MET A 244 3.49 -10.50 9.23
CA MET A 244 4.09 -9.64 10.24
C MET A 244 4.40 -10.49 11.47
N GLY A 245 5.68 -10.55 11.83
CA GLY A 245 6.20 -11.29 12.99
C GLY A 245 5.79 -10.70 14.34
#